data_AF-A0A9P7YF31-F1
#
_entry.id   AF-A0A9P7YF31-F1
#
_cell.length_a   1.000
_cell.length_b   1.000
_cell.length_c   1.000
_cell.angle_alpha   90.00
_cell.angle_beta   90.00
_cell.angle_gamma   90.00
#
_symmetry.space_group_name_H-M   'P 1'
#
loop_
_entity.id
_entity.type
_entity.pdbx_description
1 polymer ?
#
loop_
_entity_poly.entity_id
_entity_poly.type
_entity_poly.pdbx_seq_one_letter_code
_entity_poly.pdbx_strand_id
1 'polypeptide(L)'
;MSGLTRPGIARRALQAIKGIVKPAAAAPSTPSASGEATTDAEIISGIEAPDPAIEHGNRIYVFAHYQKQHVVYSLTRALKNGDALAQLPFNGKKTVPRALRKDLWHPLATLTFPSYQTGLSVLQKLRELRRRHELEWDPETINKDEKGELMLKKKYVRKLCDQKANSIADIAYILGRLATVEEQDVASKEAYEKNRTHKIEEQEKLIKEEEEGEKKLVESKGEDKEKARMKLRNLNKKLNALEIPPERTSQKATPREKLGLHGEGQGIVVGVKWNDIFDADFAECWTENVVHDKLESMTNNRVIGKAWGREKKKAEEAQQKAESEAKKGKKIETEAETINKQEFYRLAREKKIAQSKPETVVERGERRRREKEWSKKLRGYKEARQAKREQVAA
;
A
#
# COMPACT_ATOMS: atom_id res chain seq x y z
N MET A 1 -45.07 4.36 -5.48
CA MET A 1 -43.70 4.12 -5.01
C MET A 1 -42.81 5.27 -5.47
N SER A 2 -42.73 6.30 -4.64
CA SER A 2 -42.06 7.58 -4.91
C SER A 2 -40.55 7.47 -4.75
N GLY A 3 -39.82 7.99 -5.74
CA GLY A 3 -38.37 7.83 -5.90
C GLY A 3 -37.51 8.81 -5.09
N LEU A 4 -36.20 8.69 -5.32
CA LEU A 4 -35.17 9.68 -5.00
C LEU A 4 -33.98 9.48 -5.96
N THR A 5 -34.13 10.07 -7.14
CA THR A 5 -33.04 10.50 -8.04
C THR A 5 -32.23 11.60 -7.36
N ARG A 6 -30.90 11.49 -7.38
CA ARG A 6 -29.97 12.56 -6.96
C ARG A 6 -29.68 13.50 -8.14
N PRO A 7 -29.99 14.81 -8.07
CA PRO A 7 -29.28 15.85 -8.83
C PRO A 7 -28.07 16.30 -7.99
N GLY A 8 -26.94 16.78 -8.49
CA GLY A 8 -26.47 17.15 -9.81
C GLY A 8 -25.35 18.16 -9.57
N ILE A 9 -24.15 17.93 -10.10
CA ILE A 9 -23.16 18.98 -10.39
C ILE A 9 -22.50 18.59 -11.70
N ALA A 10 -23.02 19.14 -12.79
CA ALA A 10 -22.34 19.23 -14.06
C ALA A 10 -22.55 20.66 -14.55
N ARG A 11 -21.44 21.39 -14.83
CA ARG A 11 -21.30 22.31 -15.98
C ARG A 11 -19.95 23.05 -15.98
N ARG A 12 -19.50 23.29 -17.22
CA ARG A 12 -18.32 24.04 -17.74
C ARG A 12 -17.04 23.20 -17.84
N ALA A 13 -16.38 23.06 -19.00
CA ALA A 13 -16.49 23.75 -20.28
C ALA A 13 -15.98 22.87 -21.43
N LEU A 14 -16.71 22.89 -22.56
CA LEU A 14 -16.23 22.47 -23.89
C LEU A 14 -16.33 23.69 -24.81
N GLN A 15 -15.19 24.17 -25.29
CA GLN A 15 -14.93 25.04 -26.45
C GLN A 15 -13.43 25.41 -26.36
N ALA A 16 -12.62 25.53 -27.40
CA ALA A 16 -12.65 25.15 -28.80
C ALA A 16 -11.26 25.53 -29.31
N ILE A 17 -10.45 24.62 -29.85
CA ILE A 17 -9.36 24.99 -30.77
C ILE A 17 -9.29 23.93 -31.88
N LYS A 18 -9.75 24.34 -33.06
CA LYS A 18 -9.56 23.69 -34.36
C LYS A 18 -8.60 24.58 -35.16
N GLY A 19 -7.58 23.97 -35.77
CA GLY A 19 -6.66 24.57 -36.74
C GLY A 19 -5.49 25.31 -36.05
N ILE A 20 -4.24 25.24 -36.46
CA ILE A 20 -3.56 24.98 -37.74
C ILE A 20 -2.15 24.48 -37.32
N VAL A 21 -1.56 23.44 -37.94
CA VAL A 21 -0.33 23.55 -38.75
C VAL A 21 0.00 22.17 -39.36
N LYS A 22 0.33 22.24 -40.63
CA LYS A 22 0.75 21.27 -41.65
C LYS A 22 2.09 20.56 -41.32
N PRO A 23 2.27 19.25 -41.58
CA PRO A 23 3.61 18.67 -41.63
C PRO A 23 4.16 18.74 -43.07
N ALA A 24 5.24 19.51 -43.26
CA ALA A 24 6.07 19.44 -44.44
C ALA A 24 7.19 18.44 -44.18
N ALA A 25 7.23 17.40 -45.02
CA ALA A 25 8.30 16.43 -45.10
C ALA A 25 9.60 17.10 -45.56
N ALA A 26 10.68 16.93 -44.79
CA ALA A 26 12.04 17.10 -45.25
C ALA A 26 12.97 16.25 -44.37
N ALA A 27 13.52 15.18 -44.93
CA ALA A 27 14.79 14.61 -44.47
C ALA A 27 15.90 15.64 -44.77
N PRO A 28 17.01 15.70 -44.01
CA PRO A 28 18.11 14.77 -44.30
C PRO A 28 19.05 14.40 -43.10
N SER A 29 19.87 13.39 -43.40
CA SER A 29 21.25 13.15 -42.92
C SER A 29 21.52 12.84 -41.44
N THR A 30 21.89 11.58 -41.23
CA THR A 30 22.91 11.12 -40.26
C THR A 30 24.18 11.96 -40.31
N PRO A 31 24.78 12.24 -39.14
CA PRO A 31 26.18 11.90 -38.96
C PRO A 31 26.43 11.06 -37.70
N SER A 32 27.19 9.99 -37.92
CA SER A 32 27.86 9.17 -36.93
C SER A 32 28.94 9.99 -36.22
N ALA A 33 28.84 10.19 -34.91
CA ALA A 33 29.97 10.55 -34.06
C ALA A 33 29.69 10.15 -32.60
N SER A 34 30.61 9.35 -32.09
CA SER A 34 30.76 8.83 -30.74
C SER A 34 30.55 9.86 -29.62
N GLY A 35 29.63 9.54 -28.71
CA GLY A 35 29.51 10.14 -27.39
C GLY A 35 28.58 9.28 -26.55
N GLU A 36 29.15 8.50 -25.63
CA GLU A 36 28.40 7.69 -24.66
C GLU A 36 27.58 8.63 -23.76
N ALA A 37 26.33 8.86 -24.16
CA ALA A 37 25.30 9.40 -23.28
C ALA A 37 24.60 8.20 -22.63
N THR A 38 24.99 7.89 -21.40
CA THR A 38 24.23 7.02 -20.50
C THR A 38 22.82 7.60 -20.35
N THR A 39 21.84 6.83 -20.79
CA THR A 39 20.42 7.18 -20.80
C THR A 39 19.84 7.20 -19.38
N ASP A 40 19.27 8.33 -18.97
CA ASP A 40 18.53 8.55 -17.71
C ASP A 40 17.20 7.76 -17.59
N ALA A 41 16.92 6.84 -18.51
CA ALA A 41 15.69 6.06 -18.55
C ALA A 41 15.81 4.64 -17.95
N GLU A 42 17.02 4.16 -17.64
CA GLU A 42 17.22 2.80 -17.09
C GLU A 42 17.29 2.74 -15.55
N ILE A 43 17.22 3.88 -14.85
CA ILE A 43 17.33 3.92 -13.38
C ILE A 43 16.06 3.43 -12.65
N ILE A 44 14.92 3.26 -13.34
CA ILE A 44 13.62 3.05 -12.65
C ILE A 44 13.01 1.64 -12.82
N SER A 45 13.50 0.77 -13.71
CA SER A 45 12.86 -0.53 -13.99
C SER A 45 13.56 -1.78 -13.42
N GLY A 46 14.48 -1.64 -12.47
CA GLY A 46 15.35 -2.75 -12.02
C GLY A 46 15.34 -3.09 -10.52
N ILE A 47 14.22 -3.00 -9.80
CA ILE A 47 14.15 -3.33 -8.36
C ILE A 47 13.12 -4.44 -8.07
N GLU A 48 13.47 -5.68 -8.37
CA GLU A 48 12.92 -6.86 -7.68
C GLU A 48 14.08 -7.81 -7.30
N ALA A 49 14.97 -7.32 -6.44
CA ALA A 49 15.81 -8.15 -5.59
C ALA A 49 15.44 -7.87 -4.12
N PRO A 50 15.55 -8.83 -3.18
CA PRO A 50 15.31 -8.54 -1.76
C PRO A 50 16.35 -7.53 -1.25
N ASP A 51 15.90 -6.29 -1.03
CA ASP A 51 16.72 -5.10 -0.85
C ASP A 51 17.78 -5.21 0.28
N PRO A 52 19.02 -4.73 0.06
CA PRO A 52 20.02 -4.56 1.13
C PRO A 52 19.48 -3.56 2.16
N ALA A 53 19.50 -3.93 3.44
CA ALA A 53 19.19 -3.11 4.62
C ALA A 53 18.57 -1.72 4.32
N ILE A 54 17.30 -1.70 3.89
CA ILE A 54 16.60 -0.47 3.48
C ILE A 54 16.80 0.60 4.56
N GLU A 55 17.54 1.66 4.22
CA GLU A 55 17.78 2.77 5.14
C GLU A 55 16.44 3.38 5.57
N HIS A 56 16.21 3.41 6.88
CA HIS A 56 14.98 3.91 7.46
C HIS A 56 14.80 5.40 7.11
N GLY A 57 13.77 5.71 6.30
CA GLY A 57 13.48 7.09 5.88
C GLY A 57 13.28 7.23 4.37
N ASN A 58 13.86 6.35 3.55
CA ASN A 58 13.72 6.42 2.09
C ASN A 58 12.29 6.19 1.61
N ARG A 59 11.51 5.40 2.35
CA ARG A 59 10.11 5.11 2.03
C ARG A 59 9.21 5.50 3.20
N ILE A 60 8.15 6.25 2.91
CA ILE A 60 7.08 6.55 3.86
C ILE A 60 5.81 5.88 3.40
N TYR A 61 5.17 5.14 4.29
CA TYR A 61 3.90 4.48 4.05
C TYR A 61 2.78 5.26 4.71
N VAL A 62 1.78 5.62 3.92
CA VAL A 62 0.59 6.35 4.36
C VAL A 62 -0.57 5.35 4.37
N PHE A 63 -1.28 5.26 5.50
CA PHE A 63 -2.43 4.38 5.66
C PHE A 63 -3.67 5.19 5.94
N ALA A 64 -4.78 4.82 5.31
CA ALA A 64 -6.09 5.41 5.56
C ALA A 64 -7.03 4.39 6.20
N HIS A 65 -7.89 4.89 7.09
CA HIS A 65 -8.96 4.10 7.68
C HIS A 65 -10.21 4.17 6.79
N TYR A 66 -10.65 3.03 6.24
CA TYR A 66 -11.72 2.93 5.25
C TYR A 66 -13.02 3.68 5.60
N GLN A 67 -13.51 3.55 6.85
CA GLN A 67 -14.80 4.16 7.25
C GLN A 67 -14.74 5.57 7.84
N LYS A 68 -13.62 5.90 8.48
CA LYS A 68 -13.45 7.13 9.28
C LYS A 68 -12.54 8.14 8.60
N GLN A 69 -11.82 7.72 7.55
CA GLN A 69 -10.87 8.54 6.81
C GLN A 69 -9.78 9.17 7.70
N HIS A 70 -9.45 8.51 8.81
CA HIS A 70 -8.23 8.80 9.55
C HIS A 70 -7.02 8.41 8.70
N VAL A 71 -5.96 9.21 8.76
CA VAL A 71 -4.70 8.92 8.07
C VAL A 71 -3.58 8.71 9.08
N VAL A 72 -2.68 7.76 8.85
CA VAL A 72 -1.53 7.49 9.72
C VAL A 72 -0.29 7.31 8.86
N TYR A 73 0.84 7.85 9.33
CA TYR A 73 2.12 7.78 8.65
C TYR A 73 3.08 6.80 9.34
N SER A 74 3.76 5.96 8.56
CA SER A 74 4.68 4.93 9.06
C SER A 74 5.93 4.85 8.20
N LEU A 75 7.08 4.57 8.83
CA LEU A 75 8.32 4.23 8.12
C LEU A 75 8.35 2.77 7.66
N THR A 76 7.55 1.91 8.29
CA THR A 76 7.47 0.49 7.98
C THR A 76 6.20 0.18 7.22
N ARG A 77 6.31 -0.75 6.26
CA ARG A 77 5.17 -1.30 5.50
C ARG A 77 4.13 -1.98 6.40
N ALA A 78 4.57 -2.58 7.51
CA ALA A 78 3.67 -3.07 8.54
C ALA A 78 3.31 -1.94 9.51
N LEU A 79 2.01 -1.73 9.72
CA LEU A 79 1.51 -0.71 10.64
C LEU A 79 1.64 -1.19 12.10
N LYS A 80 2.45 -0.49 12.90
CA LYS A 80 2.64 -0.77 14.33
C LYS A 80 1.53 -0.13 15.16
N ASN A 81 0.89 -0.89 16.05
CA ASN A 81 -0.28 -0.44 16.80
C ASN A 81 0.02 0.77 17.70
N GLY A 82 1.10 0.74 18.49
CA GLY A 82 1.48 1.84 19.38
C GLY A 82 1.75 3.14 18.61
N ASP A 83 2.66 3.09 17.65
CA ASP A 83 3.10 4.25 16.87
C ASP A 83 1.98 4.89 16.04
N ALA A 84 1.04 4.07 15.56
CA ALA A 84 -0.10 4.53 14.79
C ALA A 84 -1.17 5.19 15.67
N LEU A 85 -1.51 4.57 16.81
CA LEU A 85 -2.50 5.12 17.73
C LEU A 85 -2.02 6.41 18.39
N ALA A 86 -0.71 6.54 18.64
CA ALA A 86 -0.11 7.77 19.18
C ALA A 86 -0.27 9.00 18.25
N GLN A 87 -0.52 8.79 16.96
CA GLN A 87 -0.77 9.87 16.01
C GLN A 87 -2.23 10.34 16.01
N LEU A 88 -3.15 9.61 16.64
CA LEU A 88 -4.58 9.95 16.68
C LEU A 88 -4.90 10.70 17.97
N PRO A 89 -5.14 12.03 17.94
CA PRO A 89 -5.55 12.77 19.13
C PRO A 89 -6.99 12.40 19.54
N PHE A 90 -7.30 12.65 20.82
CA PHE A 90 -8.62 12.36 21.36
C PHE A 90 -9.61 13.48 21.04
N ASN A 91 -10.42 13.28 19.99
CA ASN A 91 -11.44 14.24 19.56
C ASN A 91 -12.84 13.93 20.16
N GLY A 92 -12.92 12.95 21.08
CA GLY A 92 -14.16 12.57 21.77
C GLY A 92 -14.41 11.05 21.86
N LYS A 93 -15.55 10.66 22.43
CA LYS A 93 -15.88 9.23 22.65
C LYS A 93 -15.96 8.47 21.32
N LYS A 94 -15.29 7.31 21.24
CA LYS A 94 -15.23 6.42 20.05
C LYS A 94 -14.50 7.01 18.83
N THR A 95 -13.75 8.09 18.98
CA THR A 95 -12.90 8.62 17.90
C THR A 95 -11.69 7.71 17.70
N VAL A 96 -10.86 7.57 18.73
CA VAL A 96 -9.68 6.69 18.74
C VAL A 96 -10.09 5.23 18.99
N PRO A 97 -9.71 4.27 18.12
CA PRO A 97 -9.95 2.86 18.36
C PRO A 97 -9.01 2.30 19.44
N ARG A 98 -9.46 1.31 20.21
CA ARG A 98 -8.63 0.64 21.23
C ARG A 98 -7.42 -0.08 20.63
N ALA A 99 -7.58 -0.62 19.44
CA ALA A 99 -6.53 -1.33 18.70
C ALA A 99 -6.76 -1.18 17.20
N LEU A 100 -5.68 -1.18 16.43
CA LEU A 100 -5.76 -1.24 14.98
C LEU A 100 -6.35 -2.58 14.51
N ARG A 101 -7.29 -2.47 13.58
CA ARG A 101 -7.96 -3.59 12.94
C ARG A 101 -7.49 -3.73 11.50
N LYS A 102 -6.87 -4.85 11.14
CA LYS A 102 -6.21 -5.06 9.83
C LYS A 102 -7.15 -4.88 8.62
N ASP A 103 -8.44 -5.10 8.82
CA ASP A 103 -9.49 -4.97 7.81
C ASP A 103 -9.94 -3.52 7.56
N LEU A 104 -9.76 -2.64 8.55
CA LEU A 104 -10.23 -1.25 8.47
C LEU A 104 -9.17 -0.29 7.94
N TRP A 105 -7.90 -0.70 7.92
CA TRP A 105 -6.77 0.11 7.49
C TRP A 105 -6.22 -0.43 6.19
N HIS A 106 -6.08 0.43 5.19
CA HIS A 106 -5.51 0.10 3.89
C HIS A 106 -4.40 1.11 3.54
N PRO A 107 -3.43 0.72 2.70
CA PRO A 107 -2.47 1.69 2.18
C PRO A 107 -3.22 2.76 1.37
N LEU A 108 -2.84 4.01 1.60
CA LEU A 108 -3.29 5.17 0.84
C LEU A 108 -2.26 5.51 -0.23
N ALA A 109 -1.01 5.72 0.20
CA ALA A 109 0.10 6.07 -0.67
C ALA A 109 1.44 5.54 -0.11
N THR A 110 2.42 5.39 -0.98
CA THR A 110 3.83 5.17 -0.61
C THR A 110 4.68 6.24 -1.26
N LEU A 111 5.41 6.99 -0.44
CA LEU A 111 6.33 8.04 -0.87
C LEU A 111 7.74 7.45 -0.92
N THR A 112 8.47 7.66 -2.01
CA THR A 112 9.84 7.19 -2.19
C THR A 112 10.76 8.39 -2.43
N PHE A 113 11.77 8.50 -1.58
CA PHE A 113 12.76 9.57 -1.59
C PHE A 113 14.14 9.01 -1.94
N PRO A 114 14.99 9.80 -2.63
CA PRO A 114 16.38 9.41 -2.88
C PRO A 114 17.26 9.49 -1.62
N SER A 115 16.87 10.29 -0.62
CA SER A 115 17.61 10.47 0.64
C SER A 115 16.75 10.23 1.87
N TYR A 116 17.29 9.49 2.85
CA TYR A 116 16.56 9.11 4.06
C TYR A 116 16.31 10.32 4.98
N GLN A 117 17.24 11.29 5.01
CA GLN A 117 17.13 12.49 5.84
C GLN A 117 15.96 13.36 5.39
N THR A 118 15.81 13.53 4.08
CA THR A 118 14.66 14.22 3.47
C THR A 118 13.36 13.53 3.86
N GLY A 119 13.28 12.19 3.70
CA GLY A 119 12.07 11.45 4.07
C GLY A 119 11.74 11.53 5.56
N LEU A 120 12.72 11.47 6.46
CA LEU A 120 12.49 11.66 7.90
C LEU A 120 11.97 13.06 8.23
N SER A 121 12.53 14.08 7.58
CA SER A 121 12.10 15.47 7.73
C SER A 121 10.67 15.68 7.20
N VAL A 122 10.34 15.11 6.04
CA VAL A 122 8.99 15.10 5.47
C VAL A 122 8.01 14.41 6.41
N LEU A 123 8.36 13.23 6.94
CA LEU A 123 7.52 12.50 7.89
C LEU A 123 7.22 13.32 9.15
N GLN A 124 8.23 13.98 9.69
CA GLN A 124 8.07 14.85 10.85
C GLN A 124 7.07 15.98 10.53
N LYS A 125 7.23 16.66 9.38
CA LYS A 125 6.36 17.76 8.97
C LYS A 125 4.93 17.32 8.69
N LEU A 126 4.72 16.18 8.05
CA LEU A 126 3.39 15.59 7.84
C LEU A 126 2.67 15.30 9.17
N ARG A 127 3.40 14.79 10.16
CA ARG A 127 2.84 14.54 11.51
C ARG A 127 2.52 15.83 12.25
N GLU A 128 3.36 16.86 12.10
CA GLU A 128 3.11 18.20 12.65
C GLU A 128 1.85 18.83 12.03
N LEU A 129 1.74 18.86 10.69
CA LEU A 129 0.56 19.40 9.98
C LEU A 129 -0.71 18.67 10.35
N ARG A 130 -0.68 17.34 10.38
CA ARG A 130 -1.83 16.55 10.81
C ARG A 130 -2.30 16.90 12.22
N ARG A 131 -1.36 17.07 13.16
CA ARG A 131 -1.71 17.48 14.52
C ARG A 131 -2.35 18.87 14.54
N ARG A 132 -1.89 19.80 13.69
CA ARG A 132 -2.46 21.14 13.57
C ARG A 132 -3.87 21.11 12.98
N HIS A 133 -4.12 20.30 11.94
CA HIS A 133 -5.47 20.15 11.35
C HIS A 133 -6.52 19.67 12.37
N GLU A 134 -6.10 18.87 13.35
CA GLU A 134 -7.01 18.36 14.38
C GLU A 134 -7.13 19.28 15.62
N LEU A 135 -6.15 20.16 15.89
CA LEU A 135 -6.11 21.02 17.08
C LEU A 135 -6.36 22.51 16.82
N GLU A 136 -5.84 23.05 15.72
CA GLU A 136 -5.83 24.48 15.37
C GLU A 136 -6.82 24.79 14.24
N TRP A 137 -8.01 24.19 14.30
CA TRP A 137 -9.08 24.49 13.35
C TRP A 137 -9.90 25.69 13.83
N ASP A 138 -10.37 26.50 12.89
CA ASP A 138 -11.29 27.59 13.19
C ASP A 138 -12.68 27.01 13.52
N PRO A 139 -13.22 27.22 14.74
CA PRO A 139 -14.51 26.71 15.10
C PRO A 139 -15.65 27.17 14.21
N GLU A 140 -15.54 28.32 13.56
CA GLU A 140 -16.60 28.80 12.69
C GLU A 140 -16.70 28.03 11.37
N THR A 141 -15.57 27.55 10.84
CA THR A 141 -15.53 26.84 9.54
C THR A 141 -16.02 25.40 9.66
N ILE A 142 -15.65 24.69 10.73
CA ILE A 142 -16.02 23.29 10.89
C ILE A 142 -17.40 23.13 11.54
N ASN A 143 -17.84 24.02 12.43
CA ASN A 143 -19.11 23.84 13.12
C ASN A 143 -20.35 24.10 12.26
N LYS A 144 -20.20 24.71 11.08
CA LYS A 144 -21.31 25.03 10.19
C LYS A 144 -21.45 23.97 9.09
N ASP A 145 -22.68 23.55 8.84
CA ASP A 145 -23.05 22.74 7.67
C ASP A 145 -22.98 23.60 6.39
N GLU A 146 -23.15 22.98 5.21
CA GLU A 146 -23.19 23.68 3.90
C GLU A 146 -24.23 24.82 3.85
N LYS A 147 -25.24 24.78 4.74
CA LYS A 147 -26.29 25.78 4.86
C LYS A 147 -25.99 26.88 5.89
N GLY A 148 -24.84 26.86 6.54
CA GLY A 148 -24.46 27.81 7.59
C GLY A 148 -25.03 27.49 8.98
N GLU A 149 -25.80 26.42 9.13
CA GLU A 149 -26.39 26.00 10.41
C GLU A 149 -25.39 25.25 11.29
N LEU A 150 -25.53 25.35 12.62
CA LEU A 150 -24.69 24.65 13.58
C LEU A 150 -24.90 23.13 13.51
N MET A 151 -23.81 22.39 13.32
CA MET A 151 -23.80 20.94 13.31
C MET A 151 -23.97 20.32 14.69
N LEU A 152 -24.65 19.17 14.72
CA LEU A 152 -24.62 18.25 15.86
C LEU A 152 -23.16 17.84 16.16
N LYS A 153 -22.77 17.87 17.44
CA LYS A 153 -21.43 17.49 17.92
C LYS A 153 -20.91 16.17 17.34
N LYS A 154 -21.78 15.18 17.13
CA LYS A 154 -21.41 13.87 16.54
C LYS A 154 -20.99 13.97 15.07
N LYS A 155 -21.67 14.80 14.27
CA LYS A 155 -21.32 15.03 12.86
C LYS A 155 -20.03 15.84 12.76
N TYR A 156 -19.95 16.90 13.58
CA TYR A 156 -18.77 17.73 13.72
C TYR A 156 -17.51 16.88 14.03
N VAL A 157 -17.55 16.02 15.06
CA VAL A 157 -16.41 15.15 15.41
C VAL A 157 -16.05 14.20 14.26
N ARG A 158 -17.04 13.72 13.49
CA ARG A 158 -16.79 12.87 12.33
C ARG A 158 -16.09 13.63 11.20
N LYS A 159 -16.49 14.88 10.94
CA LYS A 159 -15.86 15.76 9.95
C LYS A 159 -14.42 16.10 10.36
N LEU A 160 -14.20 16.40 11.64
CA LEU A 160 -12.85 16.64 12.18
C LEU A 160 -11.94 15.41 12.06
N CYS A 161 -12.50 14.20 12.19
CA CYS A 161 -11.75 12.96 11.97
C CYS A 161 -11.45 12.68 10.48
N ASP A 162 -12.18 13.26 9.54
CA ASP A 162 -11.94 13.05 8.11
C ASP A 162 -10.72 13.85 7.65
N GLN A 163 -9.55 13.21 7.69
CA GLN A 163 -8.26 13.83 7.45
C GLN A 163 -7.63 13.36 6.13
N LYS A 164 -8.35 12.61 5.30
CA LYS A 164 -7.82 12.04 4.05
C LYS A 164 -7.42 13.14 3.06
N ALA A 165 -8.35 14.04 2.73
CA ALA A 165 -8.10 15.13 1.80
C ALA A 165 -7.01 16.08 2.31
N ASN A 166 -7.07 16.48 3.59
CA ASN A 166 -6.06 17.32 4.22
C ASN A 166 -4.66 16.69 4.16
N SER A 167 -4.54 15.38 4.43
CA SER A 167 -3.26 14.69 4.36
C SER A 167 -2.68 14.67 2.94
N ILE A 168 -3.53 14.58 1.91
CA ILE A 168 -3.08 14.61 0.51
C ILE A 168 -2.61 16.02 0.14
N ALA A 169 -3.36 17.05 0.54
CA ALA A 169 -2.97 18.44 0.37
C ALA A 169 -1.66 18.76 1.12
N ASP A 170 -1.48 18.23 2.33
CA ASP A 170 -0.24 18.37 3.11
C ASP A 170 0.96 17.73 2.42
N ILE A 171 0.76 16.55 1.81
CA ILE A 171 1.79 15.88 1.01
C ILE A 171 2.17 16.77 -0.17
N ALA A 172 1.19 17.25 -0.95
CA ALA A 172 1.46 18.13 -2.08
C ALA A 172 2.19 19.41 -1.65
N TYR A 173 1.75 20.04 -0.57
CA TYR A 173 2.38 21.23 0.00
C TYR A 173 3.83 21.00 0.42
N ILE A 174 4.12 19.90 1.13
CA ILE A 174 5.48 19.58 1.57
C ILE A 174 6.37 19.21 0.40
N LEU A 175 5.89 18.42 -0.57
CA LEU A 175 6.67 18.03 -1.73
C LEU A 175 6.95 19.22 -2.65
N GLY A 176 6.01 20.16 -2.76
CA GLY A 176 6.22 21.43 -3.45
C GLY A 176 7.28 22.31 -2.77
N ARG A 177 7.59 22.08 -1.49
CA ARG A 177 8.73 22.72 -0.80
C ARG A 177 10.09 22.11 -1.13
N LEU A 178 10.10 20.89 -1.66
CA LEU A 178 11.31 20.22 -2.13
C LEU A 178 11.62 20.55 -3.60
N ALA A 179 10.66 21.09 -4.34
CA ALA A 179 10.85 21.57 -5.71
C ALA A 179 11.90 22.69 -5.76
N THR A 180 12.45 22.96 -6.94
CA THR A 180 13.49 23.99 -7.13
C THR A 180 12.99 25.38 -6.73
N VAL A 181 13.91 26.21 -6.20
CA VAL A 181 13.60 27.59 -5.77
C VAL A 181 12.97 28.42 -6.90
N GLU A 182 13.34 28.15 -8.16
CA GLU A 182 12.84 28.86 -9.33
C GLU A 182 11.32 28.72 -9.51
N GLU A 183 10.73 27.55 -9.24
CA GLU A 183 9.28 27.33 -9.37
C GLU A 183 8.49 28.01 -8.23
N GLN A 184 9.05 28.02 -7.01
CA GLN A 184 8.40 28.63 -5.85
C GLN A 184 8.35 30.16 -5.94
N ASP A 185 9.42 30.76 -6.46
CA ASP A 185 9.48 32.19 -6.70
C ASP A 185 8.50 32.60 -7.80
N VAL A 186 8.28 31.77 -8.83
CA VAL A 186 7.34 32.08 -9.92
C VAL A 186 5.89 32.02 -9.43
N ALA A 187 5.45 30.95 -8.76
CA ALA A 187 4.08 30.85 -8.27
C ALA A 187 3.71 31.93 -7.22
N SER A 188 4.66 32.24 -6.32
CA SER A 188 4.46 33.30 -5.32
C SER A 188 4.48 34.70 -5.93
N LYS A 189 5.29 34.95 -6.96
CA LYS A 189 5.25 36.19 -7.75
C LYS A 189 3.94 36.32 -8.52
N GLU A 190 3.46 35.27 -9.19
CA GLU A 190 2.20 35.30 -9.93
C GLU A 190 0.99 35.59 -9.03
N ALA A 191 0.91 34.97 -7.85
CA ALA A 191 -0.15 35.22 -6.89
C ALA A 191 -0.09 36.66 -6.33
N TYR A 192 1.12 37.18 -6.10
CA TYR A 192 1.33 38.57 -5.70
C TYR A 192 0.92 39.55 -6.82
N GLU A 193 1.30 39.27 -8.06
CA GLU A 193 0.93 40.09 -9.21
C GLU A 193 -0.57 40.10 -9.47
N LYS A 194 -1.27 38.95 -9.41
CA LYS A 194 -2.73 38.87 -9.54
C LYS A 194 -3.46 39.68 -8.47
N ASN A 195 -2.98 39.64 -7.22
CA ASN A 195 -3.55 40.45 -6.15
C ASN A 195 -3.26 41.95 -6.33
N ARG A 196 -2.09 42.29 -6.87
CA ARG A 196 -1.71 43.67 -7.18
C ARG A 196 -2.52 44.23 -8.34
N THR A 197 -2.71 43.48 -9.43
CA THR A 197 -3.54 43.91 -10.56
C THR A 197 -4.98 44.12 -10.14
N HIS A 198 -5.55 43.21 -9.34
CA HIS A 198 -6.91 43.39 -8.81
C HIS A 198 -7.05 44.66 -7.96
N LYS A 199 -6.06 44.97 -7.10
CA LYS A 199 -6.07 46.20 -6.31
C LYS A 199 -5.92 47.46 -7.18
N ILE A 200 -5.11 47.41 -8.22
CA ILE A 200 -4.95 48.52 -9.17
C ILE A 200 -6.27 48.75 -9.92
N GLU A 201 -6.89 47.70 -10.44
CA GLU A 201 -8.19 47.80 -11.12
C GLU A 201 -9.29 48.33 -10.20
N GLU A 202 -9.28 47.95 -8.92
CA GLU A 202 -10.21 48.46 -7.92
C GLU A 202 -9.97 49.94 -7.61
N GLN A 203 -8.71 50.38 -7.49
CA GLN A 203 -8.38 51.79 -7.36
C GLN A 203 -8.81 52.59 -8.60
N GLU A 204 -8.53 52.12 -9.82
CA GLU A 204 -8.93 52.81 -11.05
C GLU A 204 -10.45 52.97 -11.16
N LYS A 205 -11.23 51.98 -10.70
CA LYS A 205 -12.70 52.10 -10.64
C LYS A 205 -13.13 53.18 -9.66
N LEU A 206 -12.52 53.26 -8.48
CA LEU A 206 -12.84 54.28 -7.48
C LEU A 206 -12.45 55.68 -7.95
N ILE A 207 -11.32 55.86 -8.65
CA ILE A 207 -10.91 57.14 -9.25
C ILE A 207 -11.94 57.59 -10.29
N LYS A 208 -12.39 56.71 -11.19
CA LYS A 208 -13.43 57.03 -12.18
C LYS A 208 -14.75 57.42 -11.53
N GLU A 209 -15.16 56.73 -10.46
CA GLU A 209 -16.36 57.08 -9.68
C GLU A 209 -16.22 58.43 -8.95
N GLU A 210 -15.01 58.77 -8.49
CA GLU A 210 -14.71 60.07 -7.88
C GLU A 210 -14.82 61.20 -8.91
N GLU A 211 -14.19 61.06 -10.09
CA GLU A 211 -14.27 62.05 -11.18
C GLU A 211 -15.71 62.28 -11.67
N GLU A 212 -16.51 61.21 -11.82
CA GLU A 212 -17.93 61.34 -12.13
C GLU A 212 -18.73 62.00 -11.00
N GLY A 213 -18.37 61.69 -9.75
CA GLY A 213 -18.95 62.32 -8.56
C GLY A 213 -18.68 63.82 -8.51
N GLU A 214 -17.46 64.25 -8.87
CA GLU A 214 -17.07 65.66 -8.93
C GLU A 214 -17.82 66.40 -10.05
N LYS A 215 -17.93 65.81 -11.24
CA LYS A 215 -18.74 66.39 -12.34
C LYS A 215 -20.19 66.60 -11.92
N LYS A 216 -20.81 65.60 -11.27
CA LYS A 216 -22.17 65.70 -10.73
C LYS A 216 -22.31 66.75 -9.62
N LEU A 217 -21.28 66.92 -8.79
CA LEU A 217 -21.26 67.95 -7.75
C LEU A 217 -21.27 69.36 -8.33
N VAL A 218 -20.56 69.60 -9.44
CA VAL A 218 -20.52 70.89 -10.14
C VAL A 218 -21.87 71.24 -10.78
N GLU A 219 -22.61 70.24 -11.27
CA GLU A 219 -23.91 70.42 -11.93
C GLU A 219 -25.10 70.52 -10.94
N SER A 220 -24.97 69.95 -9.74
CA SER A 220 -26.05 69.94 -8.73
C SER A 220 -26.22 71.27 -7.97
N LYS A 221 -27.48 71.66 -7.68
CA LYS A 221 -27.84 72.81 -6.83
C LYS A 221 -28.61 72.33 -5.59
N GLY A 222 -28.42 73.00 -4.45
CA GLY A 222 -29.21 72.75 -3.23
C GLY A 222 -28.84 71.46 -2.48
N GLU A 223 -29.85 70.77 -1.93
CA GLU A 223 -29.69 69.59 -1.06
C GLU A 223 -28.98 68.40 -1.73
N ASP A 224 -29.09 68.28 -3.05
CA ASP A 224 -28.43 67.22 -3.82
C ASP A 224 -26.90 67.40 -3.87
N LYS A 225 -26.43 68.64 -3.72
CA LYS A 225 -25.00 68.95 -3.63
C LYS A 225 -24.37 68.41 -2.36
N GLU A 226 -25.12 68.41 -1.25
CA GLU A 226 -24.63 67.92 0.03
C GLU A 226 -24.56 66.38 0.06
N LYS A 227 -25.53 65.70 -0.55
CA LYS A 227 -25.50 64.25 -0.77
C LYS A 227 -24.32 63.83 -1.66
N ALA A 228 -24.07 64.55 -2.75
CA ALA A 228 -22.92 64.30 -3.62
C ALA A 228 -21.59 64.48 -2.88
N ARG A 229 -21.47 65.50 -2.03
CA ARG A 229 -20.27 65.77 -1.21
C ARG A 229 -19.99 64.66 -0.18
N MET A 230 -21.04 64.15 0.47
CA MET A 230 -20.93 63.00 1.39
C MET A 230 -20.49 61.72 0.67
N LYS A 231 -20.99 61.48 -0.54
CA LYS A 231 -20.59 60.33 -1.36
C LYS A 231 -19.11 60.40 -1.78
N LEU A 232 -18.64 61.58 -2.18
CA LEU A 232 -17.23 61.86 -2.51
C LEU A 232 -16.29 61.62 -1.32
N ARG A 233 -16.67 62.08 -0.12
CA ARG A 233 -15.88 61.87 1.11
C ARG A 233 -15.75 60.38 1.46
N ASN A 234 -16.78 59.59 1.22
CA ASN A 234 -16.76 58.15 1.44
C ASN A 234 -15.88 57.40 0.42
N LEU A 235 -15.90 57.83 -0.85
CA LEU A 235 -15.02 57.30 -1.90
C LEU A 235 -13.54 57.57 -1.59
N ASN A 236 -13.20 58.82 -1.25
CA ASN A 236 -11.83 59.19 -0.92
C ASN A 236 -11.31 58.44 0.34
N LYS A 237 -12.19 58.18 1.33
CA LYS A 237 -11.85 57.33 2.48
C LYS A 237 -11.57 55.87 2.09
N LYS A 238 -12.29 55.32 1.10
CA LYS A 238 -12.02 53.97 0.57
C LYS A 238 -10.71 53.93 -0.23
N LEU A 239 -10.42 54.97 -1.00
CA LEU A 239 -9.23 55.07 -1.83
C LEU A 239 -7.94 55.08 -0.98
N ASN A 240 -7.92 55.88 0.09
CA ASN A 240 -6.81 55.91 1.04
C ASN A 240 -6.64 54.58 1.83
N ALA A 241 -7.70 53.80 2.00
CA ALA A 241 -7.61 52.49 2.67
C ALA A 241 -7.02 51.39 1.77
N LEU A 242 -6.96 51.62 0.45
CA LEU A 242 -6.51 50.69 -0.59
C LEU A 242 -5.01 50.84 -0.90
N GLU A 243 -4.15 51.07 0.10
CA GLU A 243 -2.70 51.21 -0.13
C GLU A 243 -2.13 50.00 -0.89
N ILE A 244 -1.50 50.27 -2.04
CA ILE A 244 -0.83 49.26 -2.86
C ILE A 244 0.49 48.91 -2.15
N PRO A 245 0.74 47.62 -1.86
CA PRO A 245 2.02 47.21 -1.29
C PRO A 245 3.17 47.57 -2.24
N PRO A 246 4.29 48.14 -1.74
CA PRO A 246 5.44 48.44 -2.58
C PRO A 246 6.01 47.17 -3.21
N GLU A 247 6.55 47.32 -4.42
CA GLU A 247 7.16 46.25 -5.19
C GLU A 247 8.32 45.63 -4.39
N ARG A 248 8.26 44.32 -4.12
CA ARG A 248 9.31 43.63 -3.35
C ARG A 248 10.59 43.58 -4.19
N THR A 249 11.49 44.55 -3.98
CA THR A 249 12.88 44.44 -4.40
C THR A 249 13.50 43.24 -3.70
N SER A 250 13.95 42.26 -4.48
CA SER A 250 14.45 40.96 -4.04
C SER A 250 15.72 41.10 -3.21
N GLN A 251 15.58 41.43 -1.92
CA GLN A 251 16.69 41.29 -0.98
C GLN A 251 16.89 39.78 -0.74
N LYS A 252 17.96 39.24 -1.33
CA LYS A 252 18.47 37.88 -1.09
C LYS A 252 18.62 37.67 0.42
N ALA A 253 17.66 36.99 1.04
CA ALA A 253 17.75 36.58 2.43
C ALA A 253 18.91 35.61 2.57
N THR A 254 19.82 35.89 3.51
CA THR A 254 20.96 35.01 3.80
C THR A 254 20.46 33.64 4.30
N PRO A 255 21.17 32.55 3.97
CA PRO A 255 20.78 31.21 4.38
C PRO A 255 21.08 31.06 5.86
N ARG A 256 20.12 31.41 6.71
CA ARG A 256 20.10 30.88 8.08
C ARG A 256 19.96 29.37 7.96
N GLU A 257 20.78 28.62 8.70
CA GLU A 257 20.61 27.19 8.93
C GLU A 257 19.21 26.99 9.55
N LYS A 258 18.21 26.87 8.69
CA LYS A 258 16.80 26.84 9.08
C LYS A 258 16.56 25.50 9.75
N LEU A 259 15.78 25.49 10.83
CA LEU A 259 14.96 24.36 11.29
C LEU A 259 13.91 23.97 10.22
N GLY A 260 14.35 23.83 8.98
CA GLY A 260 13.58 23.62 7.77
C GLY A 260 13.57 22.16 7.35
N LEU A 261 12.72 21.88 6.38
CA LEU A 261 12.66 20.60 5.71
C LEU A 261 14.01 20.35 5.00
N HIS A 262 14.57 19.15 5.18
CA HIS A 262 15.86 18.81 4.57
C HIS A 262 15.68 18.65 3.06
N GLY A 263 16.48 19.37 2.28
CA GLY A 263 16.39 19.38 0.82
C GLY A 263 15.38 20.35 0.22
N GLU A 264 14.93 21.35 1.00
CA GLU A 264 14.15 22.47 0.45
C GLU A 264 14.89 23.14 -0.72
N GLY A 265 14.19 23.38 -1.83
CA GLY A 265 14.74 24.10 -2.97
C GLY A 265 15.71 23.30 -3.86
N GLN A 266 15.98 22.03 -3.54
CA GLN A 266 16.97 21.22 -4.26
C GLN A 266 16.42 20.56 -5.53
N GLY A 267 15.11 20.61 -5.78
CA GLY A 267 14.51 19.96 -6.95
C GLY A 267 14.46 18.44 -6.82
N ILE A 268 14.31 17.93 -5.59
CA ILE A 268 14.33 16.49 -5.35
C ILE A 268 13.10 15.86 -6.02
N VAL A 269 13.34 14.92 -6.93
CA VAL A 269 12.29 14.12 -7.55
C VAL A 269 11.77 13.09 -6.56
N VAL A 270 10.46 13.08 -6.33
CA VAL A 270 9.81 12.20 -5.36
C VAL A 270 8.76 11.34 -6.06
N GLY A 271 8.86 10.02 -5.88
CA GLY A 271 7.88 9.08 -6.40
C GLY A 271 6.73 8.87 -5.41
N VAL A 272 5.50 9.10 -5.86
CA VAL A 272 4.29 8.89 -5.06
C VAL A 272 3.45 7.78 -5.69
N LYS A 273 3.41 6.63 -5.03
CA LYS A 273 2.61 5.47 -5.45
C LYS A 273 1.27 5.46 -4.75
N TRP A 274 0.17 5.62 -5.47
CA TRP A 274 -1.19 5.72 -4.92
C TRP A 274 -1.96 4.40 -4.98
N ASN A 275 -2.65 4.04 -3.90
CA ASN A 275 -3.57 2.90 -3.95
C ASN A 275 -4.77 3.17 -4.88
N ASP A 276 -5.27 4.40 -4.89
CA ASP A 276 -6.24 4.91 -5.87
C ASP A 276 -5.68 6.19 -6.48
N ILE A 277 -5.48 6.21 -7.80
CA ILE A 277 -4.85 7.35 -8.49
C ILE A 277 -5.70 8.62 -8.41
N PHE A 278 -7.03 8.48 -8.29
CA PHE A 278 -7.95 9.62 -8.14
C PHE A 278 -7.80 10.33 -6.80
N ASP A 279 -7.14 9.71 -5.82
CA ASP A 279 -6.83 10.41 -4.58
C ASP A 279 -5.83 11.55 -4.81
N ALA A 280 -5.05 11.54 -5.89
CA ALA A 280 -4.17 12.65 -6.24
C ALA A 280 -4.94 13.97 -6.51
N ASP A 281 -6.20 13.89 -6.94
CA ASP A 281 -7.04 15.05 -7.30
C ASP A 281 -7.52 15.86 -6.08
N PHE A 282 -7.31 15.35 -4.85
CA PHE A 282 -7.62 16.11 -3.64
C PHE A 282 -6.69 17.30 -3.41
N ALA A 283 -5.52 17.32 -4.04
CA ALA A 283 -4.63 18.47 -4.03
C ALA A 283 -4.91 19.38 -5.22
N GLU A 284 -4.94 20.70 -5.01
CA GLU A 284 -5.22 21.67 -6.07
C GLU A 284 -4.12 21.71 -7.15
N CYS A 285 -2.86 21.51 -6.73
CA CYS A 285 -1.71 21.49 -7.63
C CYS A 285 -0.63 20.56 -7.09
N TRP A 286 0.14 20.01 -8.02
CA TRP A 286 1.36 19.24 -7.76
C TRP A 286 2.50 19.92 -8.49
N THR A 287 3.69 19.90 -7.89
CA THR A 287 4.91 20.40 -8.51
C THR A 287 5.49 19.36 -9.47
N GLU A 288 6.25 19.80 -10.47
CA GLU A 288 6.73 18.94 -11.58
C GLU A 288 7.72 17.86 -11.11
N ASN A 289 8.35 18.05 -9.94
CA ASN A 289 9.23 17.07 -9.31
C ASN A 289 8.49 15.86 -8.70
N VAL A 290 7.16 15.84 -8.70
CA VAL A 290 6.37 14.73 -8.16
C VAL A 290 5.95 13.77 -9.26
N VAL A 291 6.48 12.55 -9.23
CA VAL A 291 6.11 11.49 -10.16
C VAL A 291 5.02 10.63 -9.53
N HIS A 292 3.83 10.66 -10.13
CA HIS A 292 2.71 9.82 -9.69
C HIS A 292 2.76 8.45 -10.37
N ASP A 293 2.54 7.41 -9.59
CA ASP A 293 2.46 6.04 -10.07
C ASP A 293 1.35 5.30 -9.31
N LYS A 294 0.87 4.19 -9.87
CA LYS A 294 -0.11 3.34 -9.21
C LYS A 294 0.62 2.42 -8.25
N LEU A 295 0.21 2.43 -6.99
CA LEU A 295 0.65 1.43 -6.03
C LEU A 295 0.17 0.08 -6.51
N GLU A 296 1.11 -0.80 -6.83
CA GLU A 296 0.81 -2.20 -7.08
C GLU A 296 -0.02 -2.69 -5.91
N SER A 297 -1.24 -3.13 -6.21
CA SER A 297 -2.14 -3.65 -5.20
C SER A 297 -1.37 -4.76 -4.51
N MET A 298 -0.90 -4.49 -3.29
CA MET A 298 -0.22 -5.49 -2.51
C MET A 298 -1.28 -6.56 -2.33
N THR A 299 -1.22 -7.62 -3.14
CA THR A 299 -2.09 -8.77 -2.98
C THR A 299 -1.88 -9.18 -1.55
N ASN A 300 -2.89 -8.90 -0.71
CA ASN A 300 -2.81 -9.08 0.73
C ASN A 300 -2.07 -10.39 0.97
N ASN A 301 -1.01 -10.37 1.78
CA ASN A 301 -0.21 -11.55 2.14
C ASN A 301 -1.04 -12.72 2.74
N ARG A 302 -2.38 -12.62 2.76
CA ARG A 302 -3.35 -13.72 2.85
C ARG A 302 -3.01 -14.92 1.96
N VAL A 303 -2.31 -14.75 0.83
CA VAL A 303 -1.95 -15.89 -0.05
C VAL A 303 -0.63 -16.56 0.34
N ILE A 304 0.35 -15.83 0.88
CA ILE A 304 1.68 -16.40 1.17
C ILE A 304 1.58 -17.56 2.17
N GLY A 305 0.71 -17.46 3.18
CA GLY A 305 0.46 -18.56 4.12
C GLY A 305 -0.38 -19.72 3.56
N LYS A 306 -1.18 -19.50 2.51
CA LYS A 306 -2.03 -20.56 1.91
C LYS A 306 -1.31 -21.37 0.83
N ALA A 307 -0.30 -20.79 0.17
CA ALA A 307 0.54 -21.50 -0.79
C ALA A 307 1.47 -22.49 -0.05
N TRP A 308 2.14 -22.04 1.02
CA TRP A 308 3.01 -22.89 1.83
C TRP A 308 2.29 -24.10 2.45
N GLY A 309 1.04 -23.93 2.90
CA GLY A 309 0.25 -25.04 3.43
C GLY A 309 -0.13 -26.09 2.38
N ARG A 310 -0.37 -25.69 1.12
CA ARG A 310 -0.70 -26.62 0.03
C ARG A 310 0.52 -27.35 -0.49
N GLU A 311 1.66 -26.67 -0.61
CA GLU A 311 2.91 -27.30 -1.03
C GLU A 311 3.42 -28.28 0.02
N LYS A 312 3.37 -27.92 1.30
CA LYS A 312 3.72 -28.84 2.39
C LYS A 312 2.81 -30.06 2.41
N LYS A 313 1.50 -29.87 2.24
CA LYS A 313 0.55 -30.99 2.16
C LYS A 313 0.81 -31.88 0.94
N LYS A 314 1.12 -31.30 -0.22
CA LYS A 314 1.51 -32.07 -1.42
C LYS A 314 2.82 -32.84 -1.21
N ALA A 315 3.79 -32.25 -0.51
CA ALA A 315 5.06 -32.92 -0.20
C ALA A 315 4.84 -34.08 0.79
N GLU A 316 4.01 -33.89 1.82
CA GLU A 316 3.63 -34.95 2.77
C GLU A 316 2.84 -36.07 2.07
N GLU A 317 1.89 -35.74 1.20
CA GLU A 317 1.14 -36.73 0.40
C GLU A 317 2.06 -37.50 -0.57
N ALA A 318 3.04 -36.82 -1.19
CA ALA A 318 4.02 -37.46 -2.06
C ALA A 318 4.96 -38.39 -1.29
N GLN A 319 5.41 -37.99 -0.08
CA GLN A 319 6.23 -38.83 0.79
C GLN A 319 5.46 -40.08 1.25
N GLN A 320 4.21 -39.92 1.69
CA GLN A 320 3.37 -41.05 2.08
C GLN A 320 3.12 -42.01 0.92
N LYS A 321 2.93 -41.49 -0.30
CA LYS A 321 2.77 -42.31 -1.50
C LYS A 321 4.06 -43.09 -1.81
N ALA A 322 5.23 -42.42 -1.79
CA ALA A 322 6.52 -43.07 -2.01
C ALA A 322 6.82 -44.15 -0.96
N GLU A 323 6.51 -43.91 0.32
CA GLU A 323 6.65 -44.93 1.37
C GLU A 323 5.71 -46.12 1.16
N SER A 324 4.49 -45.89 0.70
CA SER A 324 3.53 -46.96 0.42
C SER A 324 3.98 -47.83 -0.77
N GLU A 325 4.55 -47.21 -1.80
CA GLU A 325 5.10 -47.90 -2.98
C GLU A 325 6.36 -48.69 -2.60
N ALA A 326 7.26 -48.14 -1.79
CA ALA A 326 8.43 -48.84 -1.28
C ALA A 326 8.08 -50.05 -0.41
N LYS A 327 7.06 -49.93 0.46
CA LYS A 327 6.54 -51.06 1.25
C LYS A 327 5.93 -52.15 0.36
N LYS A 328 5.24 -51.77 -0.72
CA LYS A 328 4.68 -52.71 -1.69
C LYS A 328 5.79 -53.45 -2.46
N GLY A 329 6.85 -52.75 -2.86
CA GLY A 329 8.03 -53.36 -3.50
C GLY A 329 8.71 -54.41 -2.62
N LYS A 330 8.98 -54.09 -1.34
CA LYS A 330 9.57 -55.04 -0.39
C LYS A 330 8.69 -56.29 -0.18
N LYS A 331 7.37 -56.14 -0.17
CA LYS A 331 6.45 -57.27 -0.06
C LYS A 331 6.57 -58.21 -1.27
N ILE A 332 6.65 -57.65 -2.48
CA ILE A 332 6.81 -58.42 -3.72
C ILE A 332 8.15 -59.16 -3.75
N GLU A 333 9.25 -58.52 -3.30
CA GLU A 333 10.55 -59.18 -3.20
C GLU A 333 10.53 -60.36 -2.21
N THR A 334 9.93 -60.18 -1.02
CA THR A 334 9.81 -61.28 -0.06
C THR A 334 8.95 -62.43 -0.59
N GLU A 335 7.88 -62.14 -1.32
CA GLU A 335 7.04 -63.16 -1.96
C GLU A 335 7.84 -63.91 -3.04
N ALA A 336 8.61 -63.22 -3.88
CA ALA A 336 9.49 -63.83 -4.88
C ALA A 336 10.57 -64.73 -4.25
N GLU A 337 11.19 -64.29 -3.16
CA GLU A 337 12.15 -65.11 -2.39
C GLU A 337 11.49 -66.37 -1.82
N THR A 338 10.26 -66.28 -1.31
CA THR A 338 9.55 -67.47 -0.83
C THR A 338 9.22 -68.45 -1.94
N ILE A 339 8.84 -67.97 -3.13
CA ILE A 339 8.56 -68.81 -4.30
C ILE A 339 9.83 -69.54 -4.75
N ASN A 340 10.95 -68.81 -4.90
CA ASN A 340 12.24 -69.41 -5.25
C ASN A 340 12.70 -70.46 -4.23
N LYS A 341 12.48 -70.20 -2.94
CA LYS A 341 12.80 -71.16 -1.88
C LYS A 341 11.94 -72.43 -1.97
N GLN A 342 10.65 -72.30 -2.31
CA GLN A 342 9.76 -73.46 -2.53
C GLN A 342 10.18 -74.29 -3.74
N GLU A 343 10.51 -73.64 -4.87
CA GLU A 343 11.03 -74.28 -6.08
C GLU A 343 12.31 -75.07 -5.78
N PHE A 344 13.25 -74.47 -5.03
CA PHE A 344 14.48 -75.13 -4.60
C PHE A 344 14.19 -76.39 -3.78
N TYR A 345 13.27 -76.33 -2.81
CA TYR A 345 12.89 -77.52 -2.02
C TYR A 345 12.18 -78.58 -2.87
N ARG A 346 11.40 -78.18 -3.87
CA ARG A 346 10.73 -79.11 -4.79
C ARG A 346 11.76 -79.90 -5.59
N LEU A 347 12.73 -79.22 -6.20
CA LEU A 347 13.80 -79.84 -6.97
C LEU A 347 14.68 -80.75 -6.10
N ALA A 348 15.00 -80.33 -4.88
CA ALA A 348 15.75 -81.16 -3.93
C ALA A 348 14.98 -82.44 -3.57
N ARG A 349 13.65 -82.36 -3.40
CA ARG A 349 12.80 -83.52 -3.13
C ARG A 349 12.72 -84.46 -4.32
N GLU A 350 12.54 -83.95 -5.53
CA GLU A 350 12.53 -84.73 -6.77
C GLU A 350 13.86 -85.47 -6.97
N LYS A 351 14.99 -84.79 -6.76
CA LYS A 351 16.32 -85.40 -6.82
C LYS A 351 16.52 -86.50 -5.78
N LYS A 352 16.00 -86.30 -4.56
CA LYS A 352 16.03 -87.30 -3.49
C LYS A 352 15.16 -88.52 -3.80
N ILE A 353 14.01 -88.32 -4.44
CA ILE A 353 13.14 -89.41 -4.91
C ILE A 353 13.82 -90.19 -6.04
N ALA A 354 14.44 -89.50 -7.00
CA ALA A 354 15.18 -90.14 -8.11
C ALA A 354 16.39 -90.95 -7.63
N GLN A 355 17.06 -90.52 -6.56
CA GLN A 355 18.20 -91.24 -5.97
C GLN A 355 17.80 -92.37 -5.02
N SER A 356 16.54 -92.40 -4.56
CA SER A 356 16.07 -93.51 -3.73
C SER A 356 15.86 -94.76 -4.61
N LYS A 357 16.68 -95.78 -4.37
CA LYS A 357 16.48 -97.11 -4.98
C LYS A 357 15.09 -97.62 -4.57
N PRO A 358 14.34 -98.30 -5.45
CA PRO A 358 13.04 -98.86 -5.09
C PRO A 358 13.24 -99.82 -3.91
N GLU A 359 12.69 -99.46 -2.75
CA GLU A 359 12.72 -100.29 -1.55
C GLU A 359 12.18 -101.67 -1.86
N THR A 360 12.97 -102.68 -1.52
CA THR A 360 12.56 -104.07 -1.68
C THR A 360 11.36 -104.37 -0.77
N VAL A 361 10.51 -105.33 -1.15
CA VAL A 361 9.29 -105.67 -0.39
C VAL A 361 9.60 -106.05 1.07
N VAL A 362 10.80 -106.58 1.33
CA VAL A 362 11.30 -106.93 2.65
C VAL A 362 11.60 -105.69 3.50
N GLU A 363 12.33 -104.71 2.96
CA GLU A 363 12.64 -103.45 3.66
C GLU A 363 11.39 -102.62 3.99
N ARG A 364 10.39 -102.66 3.09
CA ARG A 364 9.10 -101.99 3.30
C ARG A 364 8.33 -102.60 4.50
N GLY A 365 8.47 -103.90 4.73
CA GLY A 365 7.90 -104.60 5.87
C GLY A 365 8.56 -104.20 7.20
N GLU A 366 9.88 -104.11 7.22
CA GLU A 366 10.63 -103.70 8.42
C GLU A 366 10.41 -102.23 8.79
N ARG A 367 10.36 -101.33 7.80
CA ARG A 367 10.03 -99.91 8.07
C ARG A 367 8.66 -99.79 8.74
N ARG A 368 7.64 -100.52 8.26
CA ARG A 368 6.29 -100.50 8.88
C ARG A 368 6.31 -101.00 10.32
N ARG A 369 7.15 -101.97 10.68
CA ARG A 369 7.32 -102.43 12.07
C ARG A 369 7.96 -101.34 12.93
N ARG A 370 9.06 -100.73 12.46
CA ARG A 370 9.74 -99.63 13.14
C ARG A 370 8.83 -98.40 13.31
N GLU A 371 8.03 -98.06 12.30
CA GLU A 371 7.04 -96.96 12.40
C GLU A 371 5.94 -97.26 13.42
N LYS A 372 5.44 -98.51 13.48
CA LYS A 372 4.46 -98.91 14.50
C LYS A 372 5.04 -98.82 15.91
N GLU A 373 6.28 -99.27 16.11
CA GLU A 373 6.98 -99.15 17.39
C GLU A 373 7.26 -97.69 17.76
N TRP A 374 7.71 -96.88 16.80
CA TRP A 374 7.97 -95.46 17.02
C TRP A 374 6.67 -94.70 17.32
N SER A 375 5.58 -94.98 16.60
CA SER A 375 4.24 -94.44 16.88
C SER A 375 3.74 -94.83 18.27
N LYS A 376 4.01 -96.06 18.72
CA LYS A 376 3.70 -96.51 20.09
C LYS A 376 4.51 -95.73 21.13
N LYS A 377 5.81 -95.55 20.91
CA LYS A 377 6.68 -94.72 21.78
C LYS A 377 6.22 -93.26 21.82
N LEU A 378 5.83 -92.68 20.68
CA LEU A 378 5.38 -91.29 20.59
C LEU A 378 4.05 -91.06 21.33
N ARG A 379 3.13 -92.02 21.25
CA ARG A 379 1.89 -92.00 22.05
C ARG A 379 2.19 -92.04 23.54
N GLY A 380 3.04 -92.97 23.98
CA GLY A 380 3.49 -93.03 25.36
C GLY A 380 4.16 -91.74 25.85
N TYR A 381 4.96 -91.09 25.00
CA TYR A 381 5.58 -89.80 25.34
C TYR A 381 4.57 -88.66 25.46
N LYS A 382 3.56 -88.62 24.57
CA LYS A 382 2.47 -87.62 24.65
C LYS A 382 1.61 -87.83 25.90
N GLU A 383 1.25 -89.07 26.19
CA GLU A 383 0.50 -89.46 27.39
C GLU A 383 1.28 -89.11 28.66
N ALA A 384 2.58 -89.44 28.73
CA ALA A 384 3.44 -89.06 29.86
C ALA A 384 3.58 -87.54 30.02
N ARG A 385 3.69 -86.80 28.91
CA ARG A 385 3.74 -85.32 28.94
C ARG A 385 2.42 -84.72 29.39
N GLN A 386 1.29 -85.34 29.05
CA GLN A 386 -0.03 -84.91 29.47
C GLN A 386 -0.27 -85.20 30.95
N ALA A 387 0.07 -86.41 31.43
CA ALA A 387 0.04 -86.76 32.85
C ALA A 387 0.93 -85.82 33.69
N LYS A 388 2.11 -85.44 33.19
CA LYS A 388 2.99 -84.48 33.86
C LYS A 388 2.43 -83.06 33.90
N ARG A 389 1.60 -82.67 32.92
CA ARG A 389 0.87 -81.38 32.94
C ARG A 389 -0.27 -81.42 33.96
N GLU A 390 -0.99 -82.53 34.05
CA GLU A 390 -2.09 -82.72 35.00
C GLU A 390 -1.59 -82.76 36.47
N GLN A 391 -0.45 -83.40 36.74
CA GLN A 391 0.19 -83.39 38.08
C GLN A 391 0.69 -82.01 38.54
N VAL A 392 1.01 -81.10 37.60
CA VAL A 392 1.42 -79.73 37.92
C VAL A 392 0.21 -78.82 38.12
N ALA A 393 -0.95 -79.22 37.60
CA ALA A 393 -2.20 -78.46 37.68
C ALA A 393 -3.06 -78.81 38.91
N ALA A 394 -2.86 -79.99 39.52
CA ALA A 394 -3.41 -80.39 40.82
C ALA A 394 -2.48 -80.00 41.95
#